data_AF-A0A387H680-F1
#
_entry.id   AF-A0A387H680-F1
#
_cell.length_a   1.000
_cell.length_b   1.000
_cell.length_c   1.000
_cell.angle_alpha   90.00
_cell.angle_beta   90.00
_cell.angle_gamma   90.00
#
_symmetry.space_group_name_H-M   'P 1'
#
loop_
_entity.id
_entity.type
_entity.pdbx_description
1 polymer ?
#
loop_
_entity_poly.entity_id
_entity_poly.type
_entity_poly.pdbx_seq_one_letter_code
_entity_poly.pdbx_strand_id
1 'polypeptide(L)'
;MRALVAFEAERAGSLLNEGTPLVGSVHGRLKLLLAGFVAGGRAALDAVAAAGHDVLPGPPKPTKARLMREVGAVLRRARREG
;
A
#
# COMPACT_ATOMS: atom_id res chain seq x y z
N MET A 1 -7.63 -21.20 4.43
CA MET A 1 -7.86 -19.86 3.84
C MET A 1 -6.68 -18.91 4.00
N ARG A 2 -6.06 -18.80 5.18
CA ARG A 2 -4.89 -17.90 5.43
C ARG A 2 -3.76 -18.03 4.40
N ALA A 3 -3.41 -19.25 3.98
CA ALA A 3 -2.40 -19.49 2.95
C ALA A 3 -2.78 -18.94 1.56
N LEU A 4 -4.06 -18.99 1.18
CA LEU A 4 -4.55 -18.42 -0.07
C LEU A 4 -4.53 -16.88 -0.02
N VAL A 5 -4.94 -16.31 1.12
CA VAL A 5 -4.89 -14.86 1.34
C VAL A 5 -3.44 -14.36 1.31
N ALA A 6 -2.49 -15.11 1.85
CA ALA A 6 -1.06 -14.80 1.74
C ALA A 6 -0.58 -14.83 0.29
N PHE A 7 -0.91 -15.88 -0.45
CA PHE A 7 -0.55 -16.00 -1.86
C PHE A 7 -1.11 -14.84 -2.71
N GLU A 8 -2.40 -14.51 -2.56
CA GLU A 8 -3.01 -13.42 -3.30
C GLU A 8 -2.49 -12.04 -2.83
N ALA A 9 -2.14 -11.88 -1.55
CA ALA A 9 -1.54 -10.64 -1.05
C ALA A 9 -0.14 -10.39 -1.65
N GLU A 10 0.69 -11.43 -1.75
CA GLU A 10 1.99 -11.35 -2.43
C GLU A 10 1.85 -11.04 -3.91
N ARG A 11 0.89 -11.71 -4.58
CA ARG A 11 0.58 -11.46 -5.99
C ARG A 11 0.11 -10.02 -6.23
N ALA A 12 -0.81 -9.54 -5.39
CA ALA A 12 -1.28 -8.16 -5.45
C ALA A 12 -0.15 -7.15 -5.21
N GLY A 13 0.75 -7.44 -4.27
CA GLY A 13 1.94 -6.63 -4.01
C GLY A 13 2.84 -6.53 -5.24
N SER A 14 3.04 -7.65 -5.94
CA SER A 14 3.82 -7.69 -7.19
C SER A 14 3.19 -6.83 -8.29
N LEU A 15 1.87 -6.93 -8.50
CA LEU A 15 1.15 -6.09 -9.46
C LEU A 15 1.20 -4.60 -9.12
N LEU A 16 1.12 -4.23 -7.83
CA LEU A 16 1.28 -2.84 -7.40
C LEU A 16 2.71 -2.32 -7.63
N ASN A 17 3.72 -3.18 -7.51
CA ASN A 17 5.12 -2.83 -7.78
C ASN A 17 5.33 -2.53 -9.27
N GLU A 18 4.72 -3.33 -10.15
CA GLU A 18 4.71 -3.07 -11.61
C GLU A 18 4.01 -1.75 -11.96
N GLY A 19 3.05 -1.31 -11.14
CA GLY A 19 2.39 0.01 -11.27
C GLY A 19 3.25 1.21 -10.84
N THR A 20 4.37 0.99 -10.14
CA THR A 20 5.19 2.09 -9.60
C THR A 20 5.89 2.91 -10.68
N PRO A 21 6.49 2.32 -11.74
CA PRO A 21 7.03 3.06 -12.88
C PRO A 21 5.99 3.94 -13.61
N LEU A 22 4.72 3.53 -13.66
CA LEU A 22 3.63 4.32 -14.27
C LEU A 22 3.33 5.61 -13.50
N VAL A 23 3.61 5.66 -12.19
CA VAL A 23 3.53 6.90 -11.41
C VAL A 23 4.58 7.91 -11.88
N GLY A 24 5.75 7.43 -12.33
CA GLY A 24 6.85 8.26 -12.82
C GLY A 24 6.63 8.85 -14.21
N SER A 25 5.78 8.22 -15.04
CA SER A 25 5.52 8.67 -16.42
C SER A 25 4.45 9.75 -16.55
N VAL A 26 3.71 10.05 -15.48
CA VAL A 26 2.63 11.05 -15.47
C VAL A 26 2.98 12.28 -14.62
N HIS A 27 2.32 13.40 -14.89
CA HIS A 27 2.55 14.67 -14.20
C HIS A 27 1.26 15.21 -13.56
N GLY A 28 1.41 16.17 -12.66
CA GLY A 28 0.30 16.89 -12.04
C GLY A 28 -0.59 16.02 -11.14
N ARG A 29 -1.91 16.26 -11.18
CA ARG A 29 -2.89 15.61 -10.29
C ARG A 29 -2.97 14.09 -10.49
N LEU A 30 -2.75 13.62 -11.72
CA LEU A 30 -2.77 12.19 -12.03
C LEU A 30 -1.65 11.43 -11.31
N LYS A 31 -0.45 12.03 -11.23
CA LYS A 31 0.67 11.48 -10.45
C LYS A 31 0.29 11.28 -9.00
N LEU A 32 -0.37 12.25 -8.38
CA LEU A 32 -0.83 12.16 -6.99
C LEU A 32 -1.87 11.05 -6.80
N LEU A 33 -2.83 10.93 -7.72
CA LEU A 33 -3.86 9.89 -7.66
C LEU A 33 -3.26 8.48 -7.78
N LEU A 34 -2.37 8.26 -8.75
CA LEU A 34 -1.72 6.97 -8.94
C LEU A 34 -0.77 6.63 -7.77
N ALA A 35 0.01 7.60 -7.29
CA ALA A 35 0.85 7.41 -6.11
C ALA A 35 0.01 7.04 -4.88
N GLY A 36 -1.12 7.70 -4.67
CA GLY A 36 -2.05 7.42 -3.58
C GLY A 36 -2.67 6.02 -3.68
N PHE A 37 -3.06 5.61 -4.89
CA PHE A 37 -3.59 4.27 -5.14
C PHE A 37 -2.57 3.17 -4.83
N VAL A 38 -1.34 3.29 -5.35
CA VAL A 38 -0.27 2.30 -5.12
C VAL A 38 0.13 2.25 -3.64
N ALA A 39 0.31 3.41 -3.01
CA ALA A 39 0.67 3.49 -1.59
C ALA A 39 -0.45 2.95 -0.68
N GLY A 40 -1.71 3.26 -0.99
CA GLY A 40 -2.87 2.75 -0.24
C GLY A 40 -3.02 1.23 -0.35
N GLY A 41 -2.82 0.68 -1.56
CA GLY A 41 -2.83 -0.77 -1.78
C GLY A 41 -1.76 -1.49 -0.98
N ARG A 42 -0.52 -0.97 -0.96
CA ARG A 42 0.57 -1.54 -0.14
C ARG A 42 0.25 -1.51 1.34
N ALA A 43 -0.24 -0.39 1.85
CA ALA A 43 -0.63 -0.26 3.26
C ALA A 43 -1.74 -1.25 3.65
N ALA A 44 -2.68 -1.54 2.75
CA ALA A 44 -3.72 -2.54 2.96
C ALA A 44 -3.13 -3.95 3.02
N LEU A 45 -2.18 -4.30 2.14
CA LEU A 45 -1.50 -5.60 2.15
C LEU A 45 -0.67 -5.79 3.42
N ASP A 46 0.03 -4.75 3.88
CA ASP A 46 0.77 -4.79 5.15
C ASP A 46 -0.17 -5.02 6.35
N ALA A 47 -1.38 -4.46 6.32
CA ALA A 47 -2.38 -4.68 7.35
C ALA A 47 -2.92 -6.12 7.34
N VAL A 48 -3.13 -6.70 6.14
CA VAL A 48 -3.52 -8.11 5.98
C VAL A 48 -2.42 -9.06 6.48
N ALA A 49 -1.15 -8.78 6.16
CA ALA A 49 -0.01 -9.53 6.66
C ALA A 49 0.12 -9.41 8.19
N ALA A 50 -0.09 -8.21 8.75
CA ALA A 50 -0.07 -7.97 10.19
C ALA A 50 -1.21 -8.68 10.94
N ALA A 51 -2.35 -8.92 10.27
CA ALA A 51 -3.43 -9.76 10.78
C ALA A 51 -3.15 -11.27 10.61
N GLY A 52 -1.93 -11.65 10.21
CA GLY A 52 -1.56 -13.05 9.97
C GLY A 52 -2.35 -13.68 8.84
N HIS A 53 -2.81 -12.90 7.86
CA HIS A 53 -3.69 -13.34 6.77
C HIS A 53 -5.04 -13.91 7.24
N ASP A 54 -5.42 -13.61 8.48
CA ASP A 54 -6.73 -13.94 9.03
C ASP A 54 -7.67 -12.75 8.91
N VAL A 55 -8.40 -12.70 7.79
CA VAL A 55 -9.36 -11.62 7.45
C VAL A 55 -10.80 -11.96 7.87
N LEU A 56 -11.02 -13.16 8.41
CA LEU A 56 -12.34 -13.67 8.81
C LEU A 56 -12.96 -12.99 10.05
N PRO A 57 -12.20 -12.49 11.04
CA PRO A 57 -12.78 -11.78 12.18
C PRO A 57 -13.29 -10.36 11.84
N GLY A 58 -12.96 -9.84 10.65
CA GLY A 58 -13.25 -8.48 10.21
C GLY A 58 -11.97 -7.73 9.79
N PRO A 59 -12.08 -6.70 8.93
CA PRO A 59 -10.91 -6.01 8.38
C PRO A 59 -10.10 -5.34 9.51
N PRO A 60 -8.78 -5.60 9.62
CA PRO A 60 -7.93 -4.98 10.64
C PRO A 60 -7.95 -3.47 10.47
N LYS A 61 -8.56 -2.75 11.42
CA LYS A 61 -8.63 -1.28 11.37
C LYS A 61 -7.30 -0.69 11.82
N PRO A 62 -6.58 0.04 10.93
CA PRO A 62 -5.36 0.73 11.33
C PRO A 62 -5.69 1.80 12.38
N THR A 63 -4.90 1.86 13.45
CA THR A 63 -4.99 2.96 14.41
C THR A 63 -4.59 4.26 13.73
N LYS A 64 -5.26 5.38 14.07
CA LYS A 64 -4.96 6.72 13.51
C LYS A 64 -3.47 7.06 13.57
N ALA A 65 -2.76 6.63 14.62
CA ALA A 65 -1.33 6.86 14.79
C ALA A 65 -0.47 6.16 13.72
N ARG A 66 -0.82 4.93 13.33
CA ARG A 66 -0.09 4.19 12.30
C ARG A 66 -0.34 4.76 10.90
N LEU A 67 -1.58 5.18 10.62
CA LEU A 67 -1.92 5.88 9.38
C LEU A 67 -1.11 7.18 9.21
N MET A 68 -1.04 8.00 10.26
CA MET A 68 -0.27 9.26 10.22
C MET A 68 1.23 9.02 10.04
N ARG A 69 1.76 7.92 10.59
CA ARG A 69 3.18 7.57 10.47
C ARG A 69 3.54 7.16 9.05
N GLU A 70 2.68 6.38 8.38
CA GLU A 70 2.86 5.98 6.98
C GLU A 70 2.74 7.17 6.03
N VAL A 71 1.76 8.05 6.22
CA VAL A 71 1.64 9.30 5.45
C VAL A 71 2.93 10.13 5.55
N GLY A 72 3.49 10.25 6.76
CA GLY A 72 4.76 10.94 6.97
C GLY A 72 5.96 10.25 6.31
N ALA A 73 5.98 8.91 6.25
CA ALA A 73 7.05 8.15 5.60
C ALA A 73 7.03 8.33 4.08
N VAL A 74 5.85 8.27 3.46
CA VAL A 74 5.66 8.46 2.01
C VAL A 74 6.06 9.88 1.60
N LEU A 75 5.62 10.90 2.34
CA LEU A 75 5.97 12.31 2.05
C LEU A 75 7.47 12.59 2.17
N ARG A 76 8.15 11.96 3.13
CA ARG A 76 9.62 12.11 3.29
C ARG A 76 10.39 11.46 2.16
N ARG A 77 9.93 10.33 1.64
CA ARG A 77 10.60 9.62 0.54
C ARG A 77 10.45 10.37 -0.78
N ALA A 78 9.24 10.89 -1.05
CA ALA A 78 8.97 11.72 -2.22
C ALA A 78 9.79 13.04 -2.24
N ARG A 79 10.20 13.56 -1.08
CA ARG A 79 11.05 14.75 -0.96
C ARG A 79 12.55 14.47 -1.21
N ARG A 80 13.01 13.22 -1.08
CA ARG A 80 14.44 12.87 -1.30
C ARG A 80 14.76 12.45 -2.74
N GLU A 81 13.75 12.19 -3.55
CA GLU A 81 13.89 11.71 -4.93
C GLU A 81 13.68 12.82 -5.98
N GLY A 82 13.61 14.08 -5.56
CA GLY A 82 13.63 15.27 -6.42
C GLY A 82 14.77 16.20 -6.02
#